data_AF-A0AAD6JN63-F1
#
_entry.id   AF-A0AAD6JN63-F1
#
_cell.length_a   1.000
_cell.length_b   1.000
_cell.length_c   1.000
_cell.angle_alpha   90.00
_cell.angle_beta   90.00
_cell.angle_gamma   90.00
#
_symmetry.space_group_name_H-M   'P 1'
#
loop_
_entity.id
_entity.type
_entity.pdbx_description
1 polymer ?
#
loop_
_entity_poly.entity_id
_entity_poly.type
_entity_poly.pdbx_seq_one_letter_code
_entity_poly.pdbx_strand_id
1 'polypeptide(L)'
;MREDCIKLACFHIGVFGQNGMGNIETLCVSSLREQMVFLGLLLKCLCGSPGLYQEGGRKPWNSINFVCAHDGFTLADLVTYNEKHNLANGEDNNDGENHNNSWNCGQEGEFVSISVKKLRKRQMKNFFLCLMVSQGVPMIYMGDEYGHTKGGNNNTYCHDNYINYFHWDKKEESSSDFFRFCCLMTKFRHECESLGLNDFPTAKRLQWHGHDPGTPDWSETSRFVALYTD
;
A
#
# COMPACT_ATOMS: atom_id res chain seq x y z
N MET A 1 29.85 15.31 12.76
CA MET A 1 29.18 14.17 13.40
C MET A 1 27.69 14.42 13.47
N ARG A 2 26.96 13.93 12.46
CA ARG A 2 25.54 13.53 12.47
C ARG A 2 25.27 12.97 11.07
N GLU A 3 25.89 11.82 10.81
CA GLU A 3 25.54 10.94 9.71
C GLU A 3 24.37 10.09 10.19
N ASP A 4 23.15 10.52 9.90
CA ASP A 4 21.97 9.67 9.89
C ASP A 4 21.21 10.01 8.60
N CYS A 5 21.81 9.65 7.46
CA CYS A 5 21.12 9.70 6.18
C CYS A 5 19.98 8.67 6.19
N ILE A 6 18.78 9.21 6.30
CA ILE A 6 17.49 8.55 6.18
C ILE A 6 17.48 7.70 4.90
N LYS A 7 17.53 6.38 5.02
CA LYS A 7 17.21 5.46 3.92
C LYS A 7 15.69 5.48 3.72
N LEU A 8 15.22 6.36 2.83
CA LEU A 8 13.81 6.50 2.46
C LEU A 8 13.32 5.24 1.73
N ALA A 9 12.10 4.82 2.03
CA ALA A 9 11.52 3.58 1.54
C ALA A 9 10.87 3.71 0.15
N CYS A 10 10.89 2.61 -0.61
CA CYS A 10 10.10 2.45 -1.84
C CYS A 10 8.63 2.17 -1.50
N PHE A 11 7.71 2.71 -2.30
CA PHE A 11 6.28 2.79 -2.00
C PHE A 11 5.43 2.31 -3.20
N HIS A 12 4.26 1.68 -3.01
CA HIS A 12 3.32 1.18 -4.04
C HIS A 12 1.87 1.42 -3.60
N ILE A 13 0.98 1.83 -4.53
CA ILE A 13 -0.41 2.26 -4.27
C ILE A 13 -1.32 1.74 -5.39
N GLY A 14 -2.42 1.05 -5.04
CA GLY A 14 -3.45 0.63 -5.99
C GLY A 14 -4.53 1.70 -6.20
N VAL A 15 -5.21 1.68 -7.35
CA VAL A 15 -6.26 2.62 -7.75
C VAL A 15 -7.45 1.88 -8.38
N PHE A 16 -8.69 2.11 -7.92
CA PHE A 16 -9.93 1.69 -8.57
C PHE A 16 -10.70 2.88 -9.16
N GLY A 17 -11.24 2.69 -10.37
CA GLY A 17 -12.15 3.63 -11.02
C GLY A 17 -13.56 3.08 -11.10
N GLN A 18 -14.54 3.83 -10.61
CA GLN A 18 -15.94 3.54 -10.89
C GLN A 18 -16.20 3.80 -12.39
N ASN A 19 -16.29 2.74 -13.17
CA ASN A 19 -17.25 2.54 -14.27
C ASN A 19 -17.02 1.14 -14.86
N GLY A 20 -18.05 0.31 -14.78
CA GLY A 20 -18.04 -1.00 -15.39
C GLY A 20 -17.91 -0.88 -16.91
N MET A 21 -16.78 -1.37 -17.43
CA MET A 21 -16.63 -2.08 -18.70
C MET A 21 -15.19 -2.57 -18.79
N GLY A 22 -15.03 -3.81 -19.26
CA GLY A 22 -13.84 -4.64 -19.13
C GLY A 22 -12.52 -3.97 -19.50
N ASN A 23 -11.60 -4.00 -18.55
CA ASN A 23 -10.20 -4.41 -18.64
C ASN A 23 -9.60 -4.04 -17.27
N ILE A 24 -9.88 -4.90 -16.29
CA ILE A 24 -9.34 -4.77 -14.93
C ILE A 24 -7.93 -5.36 -14.99
N GLU A 25 -6.95 -4.55 -15.38
CA GLU A 25 -5.56 -4.89 -15.10
C GLU A 25 -5.29 -4.57 -13.62
N THR A 26 -5.45 -5.57 -12.78
CA THR A 26 -5.03 -5.59 -11.38
C THR A 26 -3.51 -5.32 -11.31
N LEU A 27 -3.09 -4.05 -11.21
CA LEU A 27 -1.70 -3.69 -10.92
C LEU A 27 -1.55 -3.38 -9.42
N CYS A 28 -1.41 -4.42 -8.61
CA CYS A 28 -1.10 -4.21 -7.19
C CYS A 28 -0.17 -5.30 -6.65
N VAL A 29 0.97 -4.85 -6.08
CA VAL A 29 1.97 -5.49 -5.19
C VAL A 29 3.27 -6.09 -5.76
N SER A 30 3.61 -6.09 -7.06
CA SER A 30 4.89 -6.72 -7.46
C SER A 30 6.12 -5.80 -7.33
N SER A 31 6.63 -5.53 -6.11
CA SER A 31 8.00 -5.00 -5.96
C SER A 31 8.63 -5.16 -4.57
N LEU A 32 8.57 -6.37 -4.04
CA LEU A 32 9.58 -6.83 -3.07
C LEU A 32 10.34 -8.07 -3.58
N ARG A 33 9.92 -8.58 -4.75
CA ARG A 33 10.68 -9.49 -5.59
C ARG A 33 11.42 -8.66 -6.63
N GLU A 34 12.66 -9.04 -6.92
CA GLU A 34 13.61 -8.41 -7.84
C GLU A 34 13.09 -8.30 -9.30
N GLN A 35 12.01 -7.56 -9.57
CA GLN A 35 11.48 -7.35 -10.93
C GLN A 35 11.32 -5.85 -11.23
N MET A 36 11.84 -5.47 -12.39
CA MET A 36 12.43 -4.17 -12.72
C MET A 36 11.46 -3.15 -13.36
N VAL A 37 10.13 -3.18 -13.19
CA VAL A 37 9.23 -2.40 -14.10
C VAL A 37 8.34 -1.34 -13.42
N PHE A 38 8.44 -1.08 -12.12
CA PHE A 38 7.31 -0.47 -11.39
C PHE A 38 7.39 1.01 -10.99
N LEU A 39 8.55 1.66 -11.04
CA LEU A 39 8.66 3.03 -10.53
C LEU A 39 7.74 3.99 -11.31
N GLY A 40 7.72 3.94 -12.65
CA GLY A 40 6.87 4.80 -13.47
C GLY A 40 5.37 4.71 -13.14
N LEU A 41 4.89 3.54 -12.73
CA LEU A 41 3.49 3.29 -12.37
C LEU A 41 3.16 3.82 -10.97
N LEU A 42 4.06 3.62 -10.00
CA LEU A 42 3.96 4.24 -8.68
C LEU A 42 3.78 5.76 -8.79
N LEU A 43 4.59 6.42 -9.60
CA LEU A 43 4.56 7.88 -9.73
C LEU A 43 3.21 8.35 -10.30
N LYS A 44 2.66 7.61 -11.26
CA LYS A 44 1.32 7.88 -11.80
C LYS A 44 0.27 7.74 -10.70
N CYS A 45 0.33 6.71 -9.86
CA CYS A 45 -0.59 6.52 -8.74
C CYS A 45 -0.45 7.63 -7.68
N LEU A 46 0.78 8.06 -7.39
CA LEU A 46 1.05 9.21 -6.52
C LEU A 46 0.42 10.50 -7.05
N CYS A 47 0.36 10.67 -8.38
CA CYS A 47 -0.32 11.79 -9.03
C CYS A 47 -1.84 11.59 -9.24
N GLY A 48 -2.45 10.52 -8.71
CA GLY A 48 -3.90 10.27 -8.84
C GLY A 48 -4.30 9.61 -10.15
N SER A 49 -3.38 8.90 -10.79
CA SER A 49 -3.57 8.13 -12.02
C SER A 49 -4.10 8.96 -13.19
N PRO A 50 -3.41 10.06 -13.59
CA PRO A 50 -3.87 10.92 -14.69
C PRO A 50 -4.11 10.15 -15.99
N GLY A 51 -3.31 9.14 -16.30
CA GLY A 51 -3.51 8.31 -17.50
C GLY A 51 -4.82 7.51 -17.54
N LEU A 52 -5.50 7.31 -16.40
CA LEU A 52 -6.80 6.64 -16.33
C LEU A 52 -7.98 7.62 -16.34
N TYR A 53 -7.80 8.82 -15.77
CA TYR A 53 -8.90 9.72 -15.46
C TYR A 53 -8.87 11.05 -16.23
N GLN A 54 -7.68 11.58 -16.50
CA GLN A 54 -7.53 12.93 -17.03
C GLN A 54 -8.06 13.07 -18.46
N GLU A 55 -7.78 12.09 -19.33
CA GLU A 55 -8.24 12.10 -20.72
C GLU A 55 -9.77 12.09 -20.84
N GLY A 56 -10.47 11.45 -19.89
CA GLY A 56 -11.92 11.41 -19.81
C GLY A 56 -12.56 12.61 -19.11
N GLY A 57 -11.81 13.67 -18.81
CA GLY A 57 -12.30 14.87 -18.10
C GLY A 57 -12.60 14.65 -16.61
N ARG A 58 -12.21 13.51 -16.04
CA ARG A 58 -12.35 13.22 -14.61
C ARG A 58 -11.21 13.86 -13.83
N LYS A 59 -11.38 13.93 -12.51
CA LYS A 59 -10.48 14.62 -11.59
C LYS A 59 -9.78 13.61 -10.68
N PRO A 60 -8.70 14.00 -9.96
CA PRO A 60 -7.95 13.05 -9.12
C PRO A 60 -8.82 12.33 -8.09
N TRP A 61 -9.82 13.01 -7.52
CA TRP A 61 -10.72 12.41 -6.53
C TRP A 61 -11.66 11.32 -7.09
N ASN A 62 -11.72 11.13 -8.41
CA ASN A 62 -12.39 9.97 -9.01
C ASN A 62 -11.59 8.68 -8.85
N SER A 63 -10.33 8.78 -8.41
CA SER A 63 -9.44 7.69 -8.05
C SER A 63 -9.69 7.28 -6.60
N ILE A 64 -10.29 6.10 -6.38
CA ILE A 64 -10.31 5.48 -5.05
C ILE A 64 -9.06 4.64 -4.91
N ASN A 65 -8.14 5.07 -4.06
CA ASN A 65 -6.87 4.40 -3.87
C ASN A 65 -6.98 3.44 -2.70
N PHE A 66 -6.43 2.24 -2.84
CA PHE A 66 -6.41 1.25 -1.77
C PHE A 66 -5.21 0.32 -1.95
N VAL A 67 -4.75 -0.26 -0.84
CA VAL A 67 -3.71 -1.30 -0.86
C VAL A 67 -4.35 -2.67 -0.68
N CYS A 68 -5.24 -2.77 0.31
CA CYS A 68 -5.98 -3.97 0.64
C CYS A 68 -7.48 -3.67 0.65
N ALA A 69 -8.28 -4.72 0.46
CA ALA A 69 -9.72 -4.70 0.56
C ALA A 69 -10.19 -5.90 1.40
N HIS A 70 -11.50 -6.15 1.43
CA HIS A 70 -12.04 -7.33 2.09
C HIS A 70 -11.63 -8.62 1.36
N ASP A 71 -11.61 -8.57 0.03
CA ASP A 71 -11.05 -9.61 -0.84
C ASP A 71 -9.52 -9.50 -0.87
N GLY A 72 -8.84 -10.63 -0.77
CA GLY A 72 -7.38 -10.71 -0.73
C GLY A 72 -6.81 -10.61 0.69
N PHE A 73 -5.50 -10.39 0.74
CA PHE A 73 -4.78 -10.24 2.00
C PHE A 73 -5.09 -8.92 2.71
N THR A 74 -5.03 -8.98 4.05
CA THR A 74 -4.85 -7.79 4.89
C THR A 74 -3.47 -7.17 4.65
N LEU A 75 -3.27 -5.93 5.10
CA LEU A 75 -1.96 -5.29 5.02
C LEU A 75 -0.86 -6.06 5.78
N ALA A 76 -1.20 -6.67 6.92
CA ALA A 76 -0.25 -7.48 7.67
C ALA A 76 0.07 -8.80 6.96
N ASP A 77 -0.93 -9.46 6.38
CA ASP A 77 -0.75 -10.70 5.64
C ASP A 77 0.06 -10.49 4.35
N LEU A 78 -0.13 -9.34 3.69
CA LEU A 78 0.59 -8.97 2.47
C LEU A 78 2.11 -8.94 2.63
N VAL A 79 2.59 -8.67 3.85
CA VAL A 79 4.02 -8.66 4.19
C VAL A 79 4.47 -9.92 4.94
N THR A 80 3.56 -10.88 5.15
CA THR A 80 3.77 -12.07 6.00
C THR A 80 3.69 -13.38 5.22
N TYR A 81 2.90 -13.43 4.16
CA TYR A 81 2.63 -14.65 3.39
C TYR A 81 2.89 -14.44 1.90
N ASN A 82 3.58 -15.38 1.27
CA ASN A 82 3.69 -15.42 -0.20
C ASN A 82 2.52 -16.20 -0.82
N GLU A 83 2.07 -17.25 -0.14
CA GLU A 83 1.01 -18.13 -0.61
C GLU A 83 -0.26 -17.95 0.22
N LYS A 84 -1.43 -18.20 -0.40
CA LYS A 84 -2.71 -18.20 0.32
C LYS A 84 -2.88 -19.49 1.13
N HIS A 85 -3.49 -19.36 2.32
CA HIS A 85 -3.75 -20.42 3.29
C HIS A 85 -5.26 -20.52 3.58
N ASN A 86 -6.04 -20.85 2.54
CA ASN A 86 -7.50 -20.88 2.54
C ASN A 86 -8.08 -22.26 2.87
N LEU A 87 -7.28 -23.21 3.34
CA LEU A 87 -7.74 -24.58 3.64
C LEU A 87 -8.95 -24.63 4.59
N ALA A 88 -9.06 -23.65 5.50
CA ALA A 88 -10.19 -23.52 6.41
C ALA A 88 -11.54 -23.21 5.73
N ASN A 89 -11.52 -22.84 4.45
CA ASN A 89 -12.72 -22.53 3.66
C ASN A 89 -13.42 -23.81 3.15
N GLY A 90 -12.75 -24.96 3.16
CA GLY A 90 -13.31 -26.24 2.73
C GLY A 90 -13.27 -26.49 1.21
N GLU A 91 -12.56 -25.66 0.45
CA GLU A 91 -12.42 -25.75 -1.01
C GLU A 91 -11.02 -26.20 -1.46
N ASP A 92 -10.30 -26.91 -0.58
CA ASP A 92 -8.94 -27.44 -0.83
C ASP A 92 -7.95 -26.37 -1.34
N ASN A 93 -8.06 -25.14 -0.83
CA ASN A 93 -7.25 -23.98 -1.23
C ASN A 93 -7.45 -23.54 -2.70
N ASN A 94 -8.52 -23.97 -3.38
CA ASN A 94 -8.78 -23.58 -4.77
C ASN A 94 -9.41 -22.19 -4.91
N ASP A 95 -10.01 -21.67 -3.84
CA ASP A 95 -10.70 -20.39 -3.79
C ASP A 95 -9.76 -19.21 -3.51
N GLY A 96 -10.15 -17.99 -3.87
CA GLY A 96 -9.35 -16.76 -3.68
C GLY A 96 -8.25 -16.53 -4.73
N GLU A 97 -7.59 -15.36 -4.63
CA GLU A 97 -6.56 -14.91 -5.58
C GLU A 97 -5.24 -15.69 -5.43
N ASN A 98 -4.63 -16.11 -6.53
CA ASN A 98 -3.33 -16.78 -6.54
C ASN A 98 -2.16 -15.78 -6.68
N HIS A 99 -2.40 -14.65 -7.33
CA HIS A 99 -1.39 -13.61 -7.58
C HIS A 99 -1.59 -12.41 -6.66
N ASN A 100 -1.36 -12.63 -5.37
CA ASN A 100 -1.47 -11.59 -4.33
C ASN A 100 -0.37 -10.53 -4.42
N ASN A 101 0.68 -10.83 -5.19
CA ASN A 101 1.90 -10.04 -5.33
C ASN A 101 2.54 -9.70 -3.96
N SER A 102 2.34 -10.52 -2.94
CA SER A 102 2.83 -10.31 -1.59
C SER A 102 4.33 -10.63 -1.43
N TRP A 103 4.91 -10.24 -0.29
CA TRP A 103 6.24 -10.71 0.10
C TRP A 103 6.34 -10.91 1.60
N ASN A 104 6.59 -12.16 2.00
CA ASN A 104 6.74 -12.59 3.39
C ASN A 104 7.95 -11.98 4.15
N CYS A 105 8.71 -11.09 3.51
CA CYS A 105 9.90 -10.44 4.05
C CYS A 105 11.05 -11.40 4.40
N GLY A 106 11.08 -12.56 3.75
CA GLY A 106 12.15 -13.56 3.80
C GLY A 106 11.82 -14.84 4.57
N GLN A 107 10.74 -14.88 5.34
CA GLN A 107 10.28 -16.08 6.07
C GLN A 107 8.75 -16.13 6.06
N GLU A 108 8.14 -17.28 5.79
CA GLU A 108 6.67 -17.43 5.69
C GLU A 108 6.00 -17.46 7.07
N GLY A 109 4.87 -16.76 7.24
CA GLY A 109 4.05 -16.82 8.45
C GLY A 109 4.56 -16.00 9.62
N GLU A 110 3.91 -16.13 10.79
CA GLU A 110 4.11 -15.22 11.94
C GLU A 110 5.36 -15.54 12.80
N PHE A 111 5.79 -16.80 12.80
CA PHE A 111 6.87 -17.31 13.66
C PHE A 111 8.24 -17.12 13.01
N VAL A 112 8.73 -15.88 13.06
CA VAL A 112 9.95 -15.47 12.34
C VAL A 112 10.92 -14.69 13.22
N SER A 113 12.14 -14.53 12.72
CA SER A 113 13.19 -13.76 13.38
C SER A 113 12.79 -12.28 13.63
N ILE A 114 13.40 -11.66 14.65
CA ILE A 114 13.13 -10.27 15.03
C ILE A 114 13.43 -9.29 13.87
N SER A 115 14.45 -9.57 13.06
CA SER A 115 14.79 -8.76 11.88
C SER A 115 13.66 -8.77 10.84
N VAL A 116 13.04 -9.93 10.58
CA VAL A 116 11.89 -10.04 9.67
C VAL A 116 10.69 -9.28 10.24
N LYS A 117 10.39 -9.41 11.54
CA LYS A 117 9.28 -8.66 12.18
C LYS A 117 9.48 -7.13 12.05
N LYS A 118 10.71 -6.64 12.24
CA LYS A 118 11.05 -5.22 12.04
C LYS A 118 10.87 -4.78 10.59
N LEU A 119 11.28 -5.62 9.64
CA LEU A 119 11.11 -5.36 8.21
C LEU A 119 9.62 -5.28 7.85
N ARG A 120 8.79 -6.22 8.28
CA ARG A 120 7.34 -6.22 8.06
C ARG A 120 6.67 -4.95 8.58
N LYS A 121 6.97 -4.55 9.82
CA LYS A 121 6.45 -3.30 10.38
C LYS A 121 6.84 -2.09 9.54
N ARG A 122 8.07 -2.05 9.03
CA ARG A 122 8.50 -1.00 8.08
C ARG A 122 7.69 -1.07 6.79
N GLN A 123 7.50 -2.24 6.20
CA GLN A 123 6.71 -2.41 4.98
C GLN A 123 5.23 -2.00 5.16
N MET A 124 4.61 -2.32 6.29
CA MET A 124 3.24 -1.87 6.59
C MET A 124 3.15 -0.34 6.68
N LYS A 125 4.09 0.29 7.42
CA LYS A 125 4.20 1.76 7.46
C LYS A 125 4.44 2.34 6.08
N ASN A 126 5.20 1.62 5.26
CA ASN A 126 5.48 2.04 3.90
C ASN A 126 4.20 2.10 3.07
N PHE A 127 3.48 0.98 2.93
CA PHE A 127 2.21 0.93 2.21
C PHE A 127 1.20 1.98 2.69
N PHE A 128 1.05 2.13 4.00
CA PHE A 128 0.13 3.13 4.57
C PHE A 128 0.58 4.56 4.26
N LEU A 129 1.88 4.86 4.34
CA LEU A 129 2.44 6.14 3.93
C LEU A 129 2.12 6.42 2.47
N CYS A 130 2.38 5.46 1.56
CA CYS A 130 2.07 5.62 0.15
C CYS A 130 0.62 6.06 -0.04
N LEU A 131 -0.31 5.26 0.49
CA LEU A 131 -1.75 5.49 0.38
C LEU A 131 -2.13 6.90 0.84
N MET A 132 -1.54 7.34 1.96
CA MET A 132 -1.83 8.65 2.55
C MET A 132 -1.16 9.83 1.84
N VAL A 133 -0.14 9.63 1.01
CA VAL A 133 0.52 10.72 0.24
C VAL A 133 0.17 10.72 -1.25
N SER A 134 -0.64 9.78 -1.71
CA SER A 134 -1.18 9.78 -3.08
C SER A 134 -2.25 10.85 -3.28
N GLN A 135 -2.31 11.45 -4.47
CA GLN A 135 -3.52 12.16 -4.91
C GLN A 135 -4.68 11.19 -5.15
N GLY A 136 -5.91 11.66 -4.96
CA GLY A 136 -7.12 10.84 -4.97
C GLY A 136 -7.71 10.61 -3.58
N VAL A 137 -8.60 9.63 -3.44
CA VAL A 137 -9.31 9.34 -2.19
C VAL A 137 -8.81 8.02 -1.62
N PRO A 138 -8.11 8.00 -0.47
CA PRO A 138 -7.66 6.76 0.13
C PRO A 138 -8.81 5.99 0.79
N MET A 139 -8.83 4.68 0.59
CA MET A 139 -9.68 3.73 1.30
C MET A 139 -8.80 2.82 2.16
N ILE A 140 -9.16 2.70 3.43
CA ILE A 140 -8.50 1.82 4.40
C ILE A 140 -9.44 0.63 4.65
N TYR A 141 -8.92 -0.59 4.58
CA TYR A 141 -9.68 -1.76 4.97
C TYR A 141 -9.66 -1.94 6.49
N MET A 142 -10.77 -2.39 7.05
CA MET A 142 -10.95 -2.55 8.49
C MET A 142 -9.84 -3.40 9.11
N GLY A 143 -9.16 -2.83 10.11
CA GLY A 143 -8.14 -3.50 10.90
C GLY A 143 -6.73 -3.39 10.33
N ASP A 144 -6.57 -2.94 9.08
CA ASP A 144 -5.25 -2.64 8.53
C ASP A 144 -4.54 -1.55 9.34
N GLU A 145 -5.26 -0.68 10.04
CA GLU A 145 -4.69 0.38 10.87
C GLU A 145 -4.01 -0.12 12.17
N TYR A 146 -4.29 -1.35 12.59
CA TYR A 146 -3.58 -1.98 13.72
C TYR A 146 -2.77 -3.22 13.32
N GLY A 147 -2.85 -3.64 12.05
CA GLY A 147 -2.18 -4.84 11.56
C GLY A 147 -2.98 -6.11 11.79
N HIS A 148 -4.28 -6.07 11.52
CA HIS A 148 -5.15 -7.25 11.52
C HIS A 148 -4.59 -8.34 10.61
N THR A 149 -4.70 -9.60 11.04
CA THR A 149 -4.22 -10.78 10.32
C THR A 149 -5.38 -11.75 10.15
N LYS A 150 -5.47 -12.34 8.96
CA LYS A 150 -6.35 -13.47 8.64
C LYS A 150 -5.57 -14.79 8.64
N GLY A 151 -4.33 -14.78 9.13
CA GLY A 151 -3.46 -15.95 9.17
C GLY A 151 -3.07 -16.45 7.78
N GLY A 152 -2.99 -15.56 6.80
CA GLY A 152 -2.74 -15.92 5.41
C GLY A 152 -3.97 -16.43 4.64
N ASN A 153 -5.18 -16.37 5.20
CA ASN A 153 -6.40 -16.60 4.43
C ASN A 153 -6.80 -15.33 3.66
N ASN A 154 -6.77 -15.38 2.33
CA ASN A 154 -7.04 -14.23 1.47
C ASN A 154 -8.48 -14.20 0.93
N ASN A 155 -9.34 -15.12 1.36
CA ASN A 155 -10.71 -15.22 0.88
C ASN A 155 -11.65 -15.66 2.01
N THR A 156 -11.86 -14.79 2.98
CA THR A 156 -12.48 -15.12 4.27
C THR A 156 -14.01 -15.05 4.25
N TYR A 157 -14.63 -15.23 3.07
CA TYR A 157 -16.05 -14.97 2.84
C TYR A 157 -17.00 -15.82 3.71
N CYS A 158 -16.59 -17.04 4.07
CA CYS A 158 -17.43 -18.01 4.79
C CYS A 158 -17.17 -18.06 6.31
N HIS A 159 -16.37 -17.14 6.85
CA HIS A 159 -15.98 -17.14 8.27
C HIS A 159 -16.76 -16.11 9.09
N ASP A 160 -17.68 -16.58 9.93
CA ASP A 160 -18.31 -15.77 10.99
C ASP A 160 -17.58 -15.97 12.32
N ASN A 161 -16.32 -15.52 12.38
CA ASN A 161 -15.45 -15.68 13.54
C ASN A 161 -14.37 -14.59 13.62
N TYR A 162 -13.45 -14.76 14.57
CA TYR A 162 -12.36 -13.81 14.85
C TYR A 162 -11.52 -13.41 13.64
N ILE A 163 -11.45 -14.23 12.57
CA ILE A 163 -10.71 -13.89 11.36
C ILE A 163 -11.29 -12.62 10.68
N ASN A 164 -12.61 -12.41 10.77
CA ASN A 164 -13.30 -11.26 10.17
C ASN A 164 -13.75 -10.21 11.20
N TYR A 165 -13.62 -10.47 12.50
CA TYR A 165 -14.00 -9.51 13.52
C TYR A 165 -12.93 -8.45 13.72
N PHE A 166 -13.33 -7.28 14.20
CA PHE A 166 -12.41 -6.24 14.65
C PHE A 166 -11.83 -6.60 16.03
N HIS A 167 -10.51 -6.59 16.17
CA HIS A 167 -9.82 -6.93 17.42
C HIS A 167 -9.45 -5.66 18.20
N TRP A 168 -10.36 -5.24 19.08
CA TRP A 168 -10.17 -4.03 19.89
C TRP A 168 -8.95 -4.09 20.82
N ASP A 169 -8.66 -5.27 21.37
CA ASP A 169 -7.49 -5.56 22.19
C ASP A 169 -6.20 -5.39 21.38
N LYS A 170 -6.15 -5.89 20.14
CA LYS A 170 -5.00 -5.74 19.23
C LYS A 170 -4.80 -4.31 18.75
N LYS A 171 -5.89 -3.59 18.50
CA LYS A 171 -5.85 -2.15 18.29
C LYS A 171 -5.23 -1.42 19.48
N GLU A 172 -5.55 -1.83 20.71
CA GLU A 172 -4.99 -1.20 21.91
C GLU A 172 -3.51 -1.55 22.14
N GLU A 173 -3.10 -2.79 21.88
CA GLU A 173 -1.69 -3.20 21.91
C GLU A 173 -0.82 -2.38 20.93
N SER A 174 -1.37 -2.02 19.77
CA SER A 174 -0.67 -1.24 18.74
C SER A 174 -0.76 0.28 18.91
N SER A 175 -1.48 0.77 19.93
CA SER A 175 -1.87 2.18 20.11
C SER A 175 -0.69 3.15 20.22
N SER A 176 0.46 2.70 20.71
CA SER A 176 1.68 3.50 20.87
C SER A 176 2.64 3.44 19.68
N ASP A 177 2.36 2.58 18.69
CA ASP A 177 3.26 2.33 17.55
C ASP A 177 2.59 2.43 16.19
N PHE A 178 2.08 1.33 15.62
CA PHE A 178 1.61 1.32 14.24
C PHE A 178 0.29 2.05 14.08
N PHE A 179 -0.69 1.80 14.97
CA PHE A 179 -1.94 2.56 14.98
C PHE A 179 -1.68 4.06 15.20
N ARG A 180 -0.75 4.42 16.11
CA ARG A 180 -0.32 5.82 16.28
C ARG A 180 0.19 6.42 14.98
N PHE A 181 1.03 5.69 14.25
CA PHE A 181 1.55 6.11 12.96
C PHE A 181 0.42 6.33 11.95
N CYS A 182 -0.53 5.40 11.85
CA CYS A 182 -1.69 5.52 10.97
C CYS A 182 -2.51 6.78 11.30
N CYS A 183 -2.85 7.01 12.57
CA CYS A 183 -3.56 8.21 12.99
C CYS A 183 -2.81 9.50 12.62
N LEU A 184 -1.49 9.54 12.85
CA LEU A 184 -0.67 10.70 12.51
C LEU A 184 -0.58 10.94 11.01
N MET A 185 -0.50 9.89 10.21
CA MET A 185 -0.48 10.01 8.75
C MET A 185 -1.82 10.46 8.18
N THR A 186 -2.93 9.95 8.72
CA THR A 186 -4.27 10.42 8.35
C THR A 186 -4.44 11.89 8.72
N LYS A 187 -4.03 12.30 9.93
CA LYS A 187 -4.03 13.72 10.34
C LYS A 187 -3.18 14.58 9.41
N PHE A 188 -1.94 14.15 9.14
CA PHE A 188 -1.03 14.84 8.22
C PHE A 188 -1.66 15.04 6.84
N ARG A 189 -2.31 14.01 6.29
CA ARG A 189 -3.00 14.11 4.99
C ARG A 189 -4.08 15.18 5.01
N HIS A 190 -4.89 15.24 6.07
CA HIS A 190 -5.95 16.24 6.18
C HIS A 190 -5.42 17.67 6.31
N GLU A 191 -4.26 17.86 6.93
CA GLU A 191 -3.66 19.18 7.17
C GLU A 191 -2.76 19.63 6.01
N CYS A 192 -2.33 18.72 5.13
CA CYS A 192 -1.43 19.02 4.02
C CYS A 192 -2.20 19.46 2.77
N GLU A 193 -2.19 20.76 2.46
CA GLU A 193 -2.86 21.35 1.29
C GLU A 193 -2.33 20.82 -0.06
N SER A 194 -1.12 20.26 -0.07
CA SER A 194 -0.52 19.65 -1.25
C SER A 194 -1.06 18.25 -1.55
N LEU A 195 -1.89 17.68 -0.67
CA LEU A 195 -2.61 16.42 -0.87
C LEU A 195 -4.12 16.66 -1.04
N GLY A 196 -4.80 15.74 -1.73
CA GLY A 196 -6.24 15.86 -1.98
C GLY A 196 -6.59 16.98 -2.96
N LEU A 197 -5.74 17.19 -3.96
CA LEU A 197 -5.88 18.28 -4.92
C LEU A 197 -7.13 18.13 -5.78
N ASN A 198 -7.69 19.29 -6.14
CA ASN A 198 -8.84 19.34 -7.03
C ASN A 198 -8.49 19.03 -8.49
N ASP A 199 -7.27 19.37 -8.90
CA ASP A 199 -6.75 19.14 -10.24
C ASP A 199 -5.50 18.29 -10.18
N PHE A 200 -5.16 17.63 -11.28
CA PHE A 200 -3.93 16.86 -11.37
C PHE A 200 -2.72 17.75 -11.08
N PRO A 201 -1.75 17.25 -10.28
CA PRO A 201 -0.58 18.04 -9.91
C PRO A 201 0.23 18.40 -11.17
N THR A 202 0.68 19.64 -11.23
CA THR A 202 1.57 20.13 -12.30
C THR A 202 3.03 20.07 -11.84
N ALA A 203 3.97 20.16 -12.78
CA ALA A 203 5.40 20.19 -12.47
C ALA A 203 5.84 21.37 -11.57
N LYS A 204 5.00 22.41 -11.42
CA LYS A 204 5.26 23.50 -10.47
C LYS A 204 4.98 23.08 -9.03
N ARG A 205 3.91 22.30 -8.82
CA ARG A 205 3.43 21.88 -7.50
C ARG A 205 4.07 20.58 -7.02
N LEU A 206 4.55 19.76 -7.95
CA LEU A 206 5.09 18.44 -7.65
C LEU A 206 6.38 18.24 -8.45
N GLN A 207 7.47 18.00 -7.72
CA GLN A 207 8.80 17.79 -8.29
C GLN A 207 9.36 16.45 -7.82
N TRP A 208 9.99 15.74 -8.75
CA TRP A 208 10.60 14.44 -8.50
C TRP A 208 12.11 14.56 -8.40
N HIS A 209 12.69 13.88 -7.42
CA HIS A 209 14.11 13.91 -7.12
C HIS A 209 14.65 12.49 -6.95
N GLY A 210 15.94 12.32 -7.22
CA GLY A 210 16.69 11.09 -6.94
C GLY A 210 17.56 11.29 -5.71
N HIS A 211 18.72 10.64 -5.69
CA HIS A 211 19.72 10.85 -4.63
C HIS A 211 20.18 12.32 -4.55
N ASP A 212 20.22 13.00 -5.69
CA ASP A 212 20.46 14.45 -5.74
C ASP A 212 19.19 15.23 -6.13
N PRO A 213 19.02 16.48 -5.65
CA PRO A 213 17.87 17.29 -6.00
C PRO A 213 17.78 17.57 -7.51
N GLY A 214 16.64 17.26 -8.12
CA GLY A 214 16.35 17.56 -9.53
C GLY A 214 16.83 16.49 -10.50
N THR A 215 17.39 15.39 -10.00
CA THR A 215 17.92 14.29 -10.81
C THR A 215 17.21 12.96 -10.49
N PRO A 216 15.91 12.83 -10.81
CA PRO A 216 15.20 11.57 -10.60
C PRO A 216 15.78 10.44 -11.48
N ASP A 217 15.88 9.25 -10.90
CA ASP A 217 16.28 8.03 -11.61
C ASP A 217 15.03 7.30 -12.12
N TRP A 218 14.82 7.37 -13.44
CA TRP A 218 13.71 6.71 -14.15
C TRP A 218 14.06 5.32 -14.68
N SER A 219 15.24 4.80 -14.36
CA SER A 219 15.61 3.46 -14.79
C SER A 219 14.68 2.41 -14.17
N GLU A 220 14.48 1.33 -14.91
CA GLU A 220 13.81 0.10 -14.47
C GLU A 220 14.44 -0.50 -13.19
N THR A 221 15.72 -0.23 -12.97
CA THR A 221 16.47 -0.69 -11.80
C THR A 221 16.39 0.28 -10.62
N SER A 222 15.75 1.44 -10.77
CA SER A 222 15.63 2.43 -9.71
C SER A 222 14.90 1.85 -8.50
N ARG A 223 15.42 2.18 -7.31
CA ARG A 223 14.87 1.81 -6.00
C ARG A 223 14.75 3.04 -5.11
N PHE A 224 14.70 4.23 -5.69
CA PHE A 224 14.61 5.45 -4.93
C PHE A 224 13.84 6.51 -5.71
N VAL A 225 12.88 7.13 -5.04
CA VAL A 225 12.28 8.37 -5.50
C VAL A 225 12.00 9.25 -4.30
N ALA A 226 12.23 10.54 -4.47
CA ALA A 226 11.81 11.57 -3.53
C ALA A 226 10.83 12.53 -4.21
N LEU A 227 9.89 12.99 -3.40
CA LEU A 227 8.83 13.91 -3.82
C LEU A 227 8.97 15.21 -3.03
N TYR A 228 8.92 16.33 -3.74
CA TYR A 228 8.78 17.65 -3.15
C TYR A 228 7.47 18.29 -3.60
N THR A 229 6.75 18.88 -2.66
CA THR A 229 5.54 19.68 -2.89
C THR A 229 5.68 21.03 -2.21
N ASP A 230 5.11 22.08 -2.81
CA ASP A 230 5.07 23.42 -2.20
C ASP A 230 4.07 23.52 -1.04
#